data_AF-A0A7Y5FZI8-F1
#
_entry.id   AF-A0A7Y5FZI8-F1
#
_cell.length_a   1.000
_cell.length_b   1.000
_cell.length_c   1.000
_cell.angle_alpha   90.00
_cell.angle_beta   90.00
_cell.angle_gamma   90.00
#
_symmetry.space_group_name_H-M   'P 1'
#
loop_
_entity.id
_entity.type
_entity.pdbx_description
1 polymer ?
#
loop_
_entity_poly.entity_id
_entity_poly.type
_entity_poly.pdbx_seq_one_letter_code
_entity_poly.pdbx_strand_id
1 'polypeptide(L)'
;MKDLTRIEQKQMRHLWQERRERLLAAEEQEEAPALNDNGPSESLRETLIHQAAPQADQLVLVQSVQAPALSYSPIDRGLILAQIEVVEPLICLTKLDLAEKRSAIDKVARLYRELGYAIVLTSAQTGEGIASLRERLEHKHSIMIGEAGVGRKSLLAQLDPGYGKRGKTEDRILEASNGAAVRCRISSFELARGLEITTLEEIEMACLLGLQP
;
A
#
# COMPACT_ATOMS: atom_id res chain seq x y z
N MET A 1 -18.27 -4.84 -20.65
CA MET A 1 -18.33 -5.88 -19.59
C MET A 1 -18.05 -5.17 -18.28
N LYS A 2 -18.94 -5.33 -17.30
CA LYS A 2 -19.27 -4.33 -16.27
C LYS A 2 -18.12 -4.12 -15.28
N ASP A 3 -17.90 -2.86 -14.89
CA ASP A 3 -17.15 -2.51 -13.68
C ASP A 3 -17.67 -3.35 -12.50
N LEU A 4 -16.76 -3.80 -11.62
CA LEU A 4 -17.14 -4.44 -10.37
C LEU A 4 -18.10 -3.54 -9.62
N THR A 5 -19.27 -4.09 -9.36
CA THR A 5 -20.35 -3.40 -8.67
C THR A 5 -19.89 -3.01 -7.27
N ARG A 6 -20.50 -1.96 -6.69
CA ARG A 6 -20.25 -1.57 -5.28
C ARG A 6 -20.42 -2.75 -4.31
N ILE A 7 -21.22 -3.74 -4.69
CA ILE A 7 -21.48 -4.97 -3.92
C ILE A 7 -20.25 -5.87 -3.90
N GLU A 8 -19.64 -6.16 -5.06
CA GLU A 8 -18.45 -7.02 -5.14
C GLU A 8 -17.25 -6.37 -4.43
N GLN A 9 -17.08 -5.05 -4.54
CA GLN A 9 -16.05 -4.34 -3.76
C GLN A 9 -16.31 -4.44 -2.25
N LYS A 10 -17.58 -4.46 -1.82
CA LYS A 10 -17.93 -4.64 -0.41
C LYS A 10 -17.69 -6.08 0.05
N GLN A 11 -17.97 -7.07 -0.80
CA GLN A 11 -17.70 -8.49 -0.52
C GLN A 11 -16.20 -8.76 -0.41
N MET A 12 -15.39 -8.21 -1.31
CA MET A 12 -13.94 -8.34 -1.22
C MET A 12 -13.41 -7.72 0.08
N ARG A 13 -13.88 -6.53 0.45
CA ARG A 13 -13.53 -5.91 1.75
C ARG A 13 -13.89 -6.81 2.93
N HIS A 14 -15.08 -7.42 2.90
CA HIS A 14 -15.50 -8.36 3.94
C HIS A 14 -14.56 -9.56 4.04
N LEU A 15 -14.19 -10.16 2.91
CA LEU A 15 -13.27 -11.29 2.87
C LEU A 15 -11.88 -10.94 3.42
N TRP A 16 -11.37 -9.74 3.13
CA TRP A 16 -10.11 -9.26 3.70
C TRP A 16 -10.19 -9.09 5.22
N GLN A 17 -11.29 -8.53 5.72
CA GLN A 17 -11.51 -8.38 7.17
C GLN A 17 -11.64 -9.73 7.88
N GLU A 18 -12.46 -10.65 7.36
CA GLU A 18 -12.61 -12.01 7.93
C GLU A 18 -11.28 -12.77 7.96
N ARG A 19 -10.45 -12.62 6.91
CA ARG A 19 -9.15 -13.28 6.85
C ARG A 19 -8.18 -12.70 7.89
N ARG A 20 -8.20 -11.38 8.12
CA ARG A 20 -7.41 -10.71 9.16
C ARG A 20 -7.86 -11.18 10.55
N GLU A 21 -9.16 -11.19 10.82
CA GLU A 21 -9.72 -11.64 12.11
C GLU A 21 -9.34 -13.11 12.41
N ARG A 22 -9.35 -13.98 11.40
CA ARG A 22 -8.92 -15.39 11.56
C ARG A 22 -7.45 -15.52 11.93
N LEU A 23 -6.58 -14.66 11.42
CA LEU A 23 -5.15 -14.70 11.74
C LEU A 23 -4.90 -14.16 13.14
N LEU A 24 -5.50 -13.03 13.50
CA LEU A 24 -5.41 -12.48 14.87
C LEU A 24 -5.94 -13.46 15.92
N ALA A 25 -7.05 -14.15 15.63
CA ALA A 25 -7.60 -15.17 16.52
C ALA A 25 -6.72 -16.43 16.62
N ALA A 26 -5.96 -16.77 15.57
CA ALA A 26 -4.99 -17.86 15.61
C ALA A 26 -3.76 -17.47 16.44
N GLU A 27 -3.32 -16.21 16.37
CA GLU A 27 -2.22 -15.67 17.19
C GLU A 27 -2.56 -15.64 18.68
N GLU A 28 -3.78 -15.26 19.06
CA GLU A 28 -4.23 -15.28 20.47
C GLU A 28 -4.26 -16.70 21.08
N GLN A 29 -4.28 -17.74 20.25
CA GLN A 29 -4.34 -19.14 20.67
C GLN A 29 -2.98 -19.86 20.71
N GLU A 30 -1.93 -19.30 20.09
CA GLU A 30 -0.57 -19.83 20.20
C GLU A 30 0.12 -19.36 21.50
N GLU A 31 0.06 -20.19 22.55
CA GLU A 31 1.04 -20.13 23.64
C GLU A 31 2.45 -20.30 23.04
N ALA A 32 3.34 -19.34 23.32
CA ALA A 32 4.70 -19.26 22.77
C ALA A 32 5.43 -20.62 22.77
N PRO A 33 5.76 -21.19 21.60
CA PRO A 33 6.46 -22.46 21.55
C PRO A 33 7.92 -22.29 21.99
N ALA A 34 8.39 -23.26 22.79
CA ALA A 34 9.79 -23.35 23.19
C ALA A 34 10.72 -23.38 21.95
N LEU A 35 11.85 -22.68 22.07
CA LEU A 35 12.89 -22.57 21.05
C LEU A 35 13.41 -23.96 20.65
N ASN A 36 13.06 -24.42 19.45
CA ASN A 36 13.60 -25.63 18.84
C ASN A 36 14.51 -25.22 17.67
N ASP A 37 15.71 -25.81 17.59
CA ASP A 37 16.84 -25.49 16.69
C ASP A 37 16.60 -25.69 15.17
N ASN A 38 15.36 -25.75 14.71
CA ASN A 38 14.99 -25.93 13.30
C ASN A 38 14.34 -24.66 12.74
N GLY A 39 15.15 -23.65 12.45
CA GLY A 39 14.74 -22.45 11.71
C GLY A 39 13.74 -21.55 12.46
N PRO A 40 13.52 -20.32 11.98
CA PRO A 40 12.65 -19.37 12.68
C PRO A 40 11.25 -19.95 12.78
N SER A 41 10.70 -19.98 14.00
CA SER A 41 9.35 -20.44 14.31
C SER A 41 8.33 -19.79 13.38
N GLU A 42 7.34 -20.58 13.00
CA GLU A 42 6.24 -20.26 12.08
C GLU A 42 5.33 -19.11 12.56
N SER A 43 5.49 -18.70 13.83
CA SER A 43 4.95 -17.48 14.43
C SER A 43 5.52 -16.26 13.68
N LEU A 44 4.65 -15.52 12.96
CA LEU A 44 4.97 -14.37 12.11
C LEU A 44 6.38 -13.80 12.34
N ARG A 45 7.32 -14.10 11.42
CA ARG A 45 8.40 -13.15 11.18
C ARG A 45 7.70 -11.83 10.95
N GLU A 46 7.84 -10.89 11.89
CA GLU A 46 7.10 -9.63 11.85
C GLU A 46 7.18 -9.11 10.43
N THR A 47 6.05 -9.07 9.74
CA THR A 47 6.07 -8.84 8.31
C THR A 47 6.39 -7.35 8.09
N LEU A 48 6.99 -6.95 6.97
CA LEU A 48 7.60 -5.61 6.83
C LEU A 48 6.58 -4.49 7.03
N ILE A 49 5.35 -4.69 6.56
CA ILE A 49 4.25 -3.77 6.77
C ILE A 49 3.85 -3.75 8.25
N HIS A 50 3.78 -4.90 8.90
CA HIS A 50 3.47 -4.98 10.33
C HIS A 50 4.53 -4.28 11.20
N GLN A 51 5.84 -4.45 10.92
CA GLN A 51 6.91 -3.74 11.63
C GLN A 51 6.82 -2.21 11.46
N ALA A 52 6.38 -1.76 10.29
CA ALA A 52 6.29 -0.35 9.96
C ALA A 52 5.01 0.32 10.48
N ALA A 53 3.89 -0.39 10.40
CA ALA A 53 2.56 0.06 10.76
C ALA A 53 1.67 -1.15 11.12
N PRO A 54 1.71 -1.61 12.39
CA PRO A 54 1.03 -2.84 12.84
C PRO A 54 -0.49 -2.85 12.62
N GLN A 55 -1.10 -1.66 12.59
CA GLN A 55 -2.56 -1.51 12.51
C GLN A 55 -3.05 -1.16 11.10
N ALA A 56 -2.18 -1.21 10.09
CA ALA A 56 -2.53 -0.83 8.75
C ALA A 56 -3.69 -1.67 8.18
N ASP A 57 -4.69 -0.99 7.62
CA ASP A 57 -5.83 -1.63 6.96
C ASP A 57 -5.62 -1.79 5.45
N GLN A 58 -4.78 -0.92 4.86
CA GLN A 58 -4.67 -0.77 3.43
C GLN A 58 -3.23 -0.51 2.97
N LEU A 59 -2.84 -1.12 1.85
CA LEU A 59 -1.60 -0.82 1.13
C LEU A 59 -1.89 -0.08 -0.18
N VAL A 60 -1.45 1.17 -0.26
CA VAL A 60 -1.60 2.03 -1.43
C VAL A 60 -0.33 1.98 -2.29
N LEU A 61 -0.46 1.35 -3.46
CA LEU A 61 0.60 1.20 -4.45
C LEU A 61 0.60 2.42 -5.39
N VAL A 62 1.49 3.36 -5.13
CA VAL A 62 1.55 4.64 -5.86
C VAL A 62 2.53 4.53 -7.03
N GLN A 63 2.03 4.73 -8.25
CA GLN A 63 2.82 4.69 -9.49
C GLN A 63 2.53 5.88 -10.39
N SER A 64 3.56 6.40 -11.05
CA SER A 64 3.41 7.50 -12.02
C SER A 64 3.07 6.95 -13.40
N VAL A 65 2.23 7.66 -14.16
CA VAL A 65 1.93 7.27 -15.55
C VAL A 65 3.03 7.62 -16.55
N GLN A 66 3.96 8.54 -16.23
CA GLN A 66 4.99 8.98 -17.19
C GLN A 66 6.38 9.28 -16.59
N ALA A 67 6.49 10.04 -15.50
CA ALA A 67 7.80 10.42 -14.94
C ALA A 67 7.90 10.07 -13.44
N PRO A 68 8.41 8.89 -13.03
CA PRO A 68 8.95 7.81 -13.88
C PRO A 68 7.86 7.11 -14.70
N ALA A 69 8.29 6.41 -15.75
CA ALA A 69 7.40 5.69 -16.65
C ALA A 69 6.70 4.55 -15.91
N LEU A 70 5.44 4.31 -16.26
CA LEU A 70 4.64 3.28 -15.60
C LEU A 70 5.28 1.90 -15.77
N SER A 71 5.62 1.26 -14.66
CA SER A 71 6.10 -0.11 -14.59
C SER A 71 5.08 -0.99 -13.86
N TYR A 72 4.83 -2.19 -14.38
CA TYR A 72 3.90 -3.15 -13.77
C TYR A 72 4.55 -3.90 -12.61
N SER A 73 5.87 -4.15 -12.67
CA SER A 73 6.59 -4.96 -11.68
C SER A 73 6.42 -4.47 -10.23
N PRO A 74 6.54 -3.16 -9.92
CA PRO A 74 6.27 -2.65 -8.57
C PRO A 74 4.82 -2.84 -8.12
N ILE A 75 3.86 -2.78 -9.06
CA ILE A 75 2.44 -3.01 -8.75
C ILE A 75 2.25 -4.48 -8.39
N ASP A 76 2.65 -5.40 -9.26
CA ASP A 76 2.46 -6.84 -9.07
C ASP A 76 3.14 -7.34 -7.79
N ARG A 77 4.37 -6.89 -7.52
CA ARG A 77 5.09 -7.20 -6.28
C ARG A 77 4.37 -6.64 -5.04
N GLY A 78 3.85 -5.41 -5.14
CA GLY A 78 3.07 -4.79 -4.08
C GLY A 78 1.75 -5.52 -3.81
N LEU A 79 1.10 -6.06 -4.84
CA LEU A 79 -0.12 -6.85 -4.70
C LEU A 79 0.16 -8.19 -3.99
N ILE A 80 1.27 -8.84 -4.33
CA ILE A 80 1.74 -10.04 -3.62
C ILE A 80 2.02 -9.70 -2.15
N LEU A 81 2.70 -8.59 -1.89
CA LEU A 81 2.98 -8.14 -0.53
C LEU A 81 1.68 -7.89 0.26
N ALA A 82 0.72 -7.16 -0.30
CA ALA A 82 -0.58 -6.93 0.33
C ALA A 82 -1.29 -8.25 0.70
N GLN A 83 -1.13 -9.28 -0.12
CA GLN A 83 -1.71 -10.60 0.12
C GLN A 83 -1.02 -11.38 1.24
N ILE A 84 0.30 -11.28 1.35
CA ILE A 84 1.11 -11.88 2.43
C ILE A 84 0.79 -11.18 3.76
N GLU A 85 0.67 -9.86 3.71
CA GLU A 85 0.52 -8.96 4.86
C GLU A 85 -0.94 -8.79 5.29
N VAL A 86 -1.87 -9.36 4.52
CA VAL A 86 -3.32 -9.35 4.78
C VAL A 86 -3.88 -7.94 4.95
N VAL A 87 -3.44 -7.03 4.07
CA VAL A 87 -3.91 -5.65 3.97
C VAL A 87 -4.61 -5.43 2.64
N GLU A 88 -5.65 -4.60 2.61
CA GLU A 88 -6.41 -4.34 1.38
C GLU A 88 -5.53 -3.59 0.36
N PRO A 89 -5.31 -4.08 -0.87
CA PRO A 89 -4.53 -3.35 -1.86
C PRO A 89 -5.36 -2.24 -2.53
N LEU A 90 -4.74 -1.08 -2.74
CA LEU A 90 -5.26 0.02 -3.56
C LEU A 90 -4.18 0.50 -4.53
N ILE A 91 -4.45 0.40 -5.83
CA ILE A 91 -3.54 0.95 -6.85
C ILE A 91 -3.88 2.42 -7.06
N CYS A 92 -2.87 3.30 -7.02
CA CYS A 92 -3.03 4.73 -7.27
C CYS A 92 -2.07 5.16 -8.39
N LEU A 93 -2.62 5.39 -9.58
CA LEU A 93 -1.84 5.96 -10.68
C LEU A 93 -1.87 7.49 -10.58
N THR A 94 -0.71 8.13 -10.69
CA THR A 94 -0.51 9.56 -10.46
C THR A 94 0.01 10.26 -11.72
N LYS A 95 0.12 11.60 -11.65
CA LYS A 95 0.62 12.47 -12.73
C LYS A 95 -0.15 12.29 -14.03
N LEU A 96 -1.45 12.07 -13.90
CA LEU A 96 -2.29 11.77 -15.02
C LEU A 96 -2.35 12.88 -16.08
N ASP A 97 -2.10 14.11 -15.66
CA ASP A 97 -1.88 15.28 -16.50
C ASP A 97 -0.73 15.12 -17.52
N LEU A 98 0.20 14.19 -17.24
CA LEU A 98 1.33 13.86 -18.11
C LEU A 98 1.06 12.65 -19.02
N ALA A 99 -0.15 12.08 -19.02
CA ALA A 99 -0.45 10.92 -19.85
C ALA A 99 -0.49 11.32 -21.35
N GLU A 100 0.45 10.81 -22.15
CA GLU A 100 0.47 11.03 -23.60
C GLU A 100 -0.80 10.51 -24.30
N LYS A 101 -1.28 9.35 -23.83
CA LYS A 101 -2.50 8.71 -24.34
C LYS A 101 -3.36 8.23 -23.19
N ARG A 102 -4.36 9.04 -22.81
CA ARG A 102 -5.34 8.69 -21.78
C ARG A 102 -5.93 7.29 -21.95
N SER A 103 -6.27 6.91 -23.19
CA SER A 103 -6.80 5.58 -23.52
C SER A 103 -5.88 4.41 -23.15
N ALA A 104 -4.55 4.60 -23.12
CA ALA A 104 -3.61 3.57 -22.70
C ALA A 104 -3.67 3.37 -21.18
N ILE A 105 -3.73 4.46 -20.41
CA ILE A 105 -3.87 4.41 -18.94
C ILE A 105 -5.22 3.80 -18.55
N ASP A 106 -6.29 4.15 -19.27
CA ASP A 106 -7.61 3.58 -19.02
C ASP A 106 -7.64 2.06 -19.29
N LYS A 107 -6.88 1.56 -20.28
CA LYS A 107 -6.73 0.11 -20.51
C LYS A 107 -6.02 -0.58 -19.35
N VAL A 108 -4.96 0.02 -18.80
CA VAL A 108 -4.27 -0.52 -17.62
C VAL A 108 -5.19 -0.54 -16.41
N ALA A 109 -5.91 0.56 -16.16
CA ALA A 109 -6.87 0.60 -15.07
C ALA A 109 -7.98 -0.45 -15.22
N ARG A 110 -8.46 -0.64 -16.45
CA ARG A 110 -9.45 -1.65 -16.75
C ARG A 110 -8.93 -3.06 -16.48
N LEU A 111 -7.71 -3.39 -16.89
CA LEU A 111 -7.08 -4.69 -16.63
C LEU A 111 -7.08 -5.01 -15.13
N TYR A 112 -6.57 -4.11 -14.29
CA TYR A 112 -6.52 -4.37 -12.84
C TYR A 112 -7.90 -4.42 -12.19
N ARG A 113 -8.88 -3.67 -12.69
CA ARG A 113 -10.28 -3.78 -12.23
C ARG A 113 -10.88 -5.14 -12.59
N GLU A 114 -10.63 -5.65 -13.80
CA GLU A 114 -11.11 -6.97 -14.23
C GLU A 114 -10.47 -8.09 -13.39
N LEU A 115 -9.30 -7.85 -12.79
CA LEU A 115 -8.64 -8.75 -11.84
C LEU A 115 -9.15 -8.64 -10.39
N GLY A 116 -10.07 -7.73 -10.07
CA GLY A 116 -10.60 -7.57 -8.71
C GLY A 116 -10.00 -6.42 -7.89
N TYR A 117 -8.99 -5.71 -8.42
CA TYR A 117 -8.28 -4.68 -7.66
C TYR A 117 -8.93 -3.31 -7.77
N ALA A 118 -8.94 -2.59 -6.65
CA ALA A 118 -9.30 -1.18 -6.64
C ALA A 118 -8.16 -0.36 -7.27
N ILE A 119 -8.50 0.51 -8.22
CA ILE A 119 -7.56 1.44 -8.84
C ILE A 119 -8.16 2.84 -9.00
N VAL A 120 -7.40 3.85 -8.60
CA VAL A 120 -7.73 5.27 -8.77
C VAL A 120 -6.70 5.93 -9.68
N LEU A 121 -7.18 6.74 -10.62
CA LEU A 121 -6.36 7.58 -11.47
C LEU A 121 -6.38 9.00 -10.91
N THR A 122 -5.22 9.60 -10.72
CA THR A 122 -5.08 10.88 -10.03
C THR A 122 -4.10 11.82 -10.72
N SER A 123 -4.35 13.12 -10.59
CA SER A 123 -3.37 14.16 -10.84
C SER A 123 -3.36 15.14 -9.68
N ALA A 124 -2.21 15.26 -9.03
CA ALA A 124 -2.01 16.29 -8.01
C ALA A 124 -1.95 17.71 -8.61
N GLN A 125 -1.67 17.82 -9.91
CA GLN A 125 -1.58 19.10 -10.63
C GLN A 125 -2.97 19.63 -10.99
N THR A 126 -3.87 18.77 -11.48
CA THR A 126 -5.23 19.18 -11.91
C THR A 126 -6.28 18.96 -10.82
N GLY A 127 -5.97 18.18 -9.79
CA GLY A 127 -6.92 17.75 -8.77
C GLY A 127 -7.80 16.57 -9.20
N GLU A 128 -7.64 16.05 -10.42
CA GLU A 128 -8.41 14.90 -10.89
C GLU A 128 -8.19 13.69 -9.96
N GLY A 129 -9.28 13.01 -9.61
CA GLY A 129 -9.24 11.79 -8.82
C GLY A 129 -8.94 11.95 -7.33
N ILE A 130 -8.54 13.15 -6.85
CA ILE A 130 -8.18 13.38 -5.44
C ILE A 130 -9.37 13.12 -4.50
N ALA A 131 -10.59 13.49 -4.89
CA ALA A 131 -11.78 13.20 -4.10
C ALA A 131 -12.07 11.68 -3.98
N SER A 132 -11.88 10.93 -5.06
CA SER A 132 -12.05 9.47 -5.10
C SER A 132 -10.96 8.75 -4.30
N LEU A 133 -9.73 9.24 -4.36
CA LEU A 133 -8.65 8.76 -3.49
C LEU A 133 -9.01 9.02 -2.02
N ARG A 134 -9.41 10.24 -1.67
CA ARG A 134 -9.79 10.60 -0.30
C ARG A 134 -10.88 9.69 0.26
N GLU A 135 -11.98 9.48 -0.47
CA GLU A 135 -13.08 8.60 -0.04
C GLU A 135 -12.61 7.17 0.28
N ARG A 136 -11.55 6.70 -0.39
CA ARG A 136 -11.02 5.35 -0.16
C ARG A 136 -10.04 5.25 1.01
N LEU A 137 -9.43 6.36 1.40
CA LEU A 137 -8.46 6.46 2.49
C LEU A 137 -9.13 6.88 3.82
N GLU A 138 -10.26 7.60 3.77
CA GLU A 138 -10.98 8.04 4.97
C GLU A 138 -11.33 6.84 5.87
N HIS A 139 -11.06 7.00 7.18
CA HIS A 139 -11.30 5.99 8.22
C HIS A 139 -10.48 4.70 8.08
N LYS A 140 -9.31 4.76 7.44
CA LYS A 140 -8.35 3.65 7.36
C LYS A 140 -6.95 4.11 7.72
N HIS A 141 -6.18 3.23 8.33
CA HIS A 141 -4.73 3.40 8.39
C HIS A 141 -4.12 2.88 7.09
N SER A 142 -3.65 3.79 6.24
CA SER A 142 -3.11 3.46 4.91
C SER A 142 -1.59 3.58 4.85
N ILE A 143 -0.93 2.53 4.37
CA ILE A 143 0.48 2.59 4.02
C ILE A 143 0.62 2.98 2.56
N MET A 144 1.40 4.01 2.24
CA MET A 144 1.71 4.38 0.86
C MET A 144 3.15 3.98 0.50
N ILE A 145 3.28 3.15 -0.54
CA ILE A 145 4.56 2.74 -1.10
C ILE A 145 4.64 3.09 -2.58
N GLY A 146 5.86 3.25 -3.08
CA GLY A 146 6.16 3.60 -4.46
C GLY A 146 7.59 4.10 -4.57
N GLU A 147 8.10 4.23 -5.79
CA GLU A 147 9.47 4.70 -5.99
C GLU A 147 9.60 6.20 -5.68
N ALA A 148 10.84 6.70 -5.63
CA ALA A 148 11.07 8.13 -5.55
C ALA A 148 10.51 8.84 -6.80
N GLY A 149 9.89 10.01 -6.63
CA GLY A 149 9.40 10.81 -7.76
C GLY A 149 8.04 10.40 -8.34
N VAL A 150 7.41 9.30 -7.90
CA VAL A 150 6.05 8.89 -8.35
C VAL A 150 4.92 9.82 -7.88
N GLY A 151 5.20 10.88 -7.11
CA GLY A 151 4.19 11.89 -6.73
C GLY A 151 3.48 11.67 -5.40
N ARG A 152 3.96 10.77 -4.53
CA ARG A 152 3.41 10.52 -3.17
C ARG A 152 3.26 11.81 -2.34
N LYS A 153 4.34 12.60 -2.18
CA LYS A 153 4.31 13.86 -1.41
C LYS A 153 3.32 14.87 -1.98
N SER A 154 3.24 14.97 -3.32
CA SER A 154 2.29 15.86 -4.00
C SER A 154 0.84 15.43 -3.78
N LEU A 155 0.55 14.13 -3.74
CA LEU A 155 -0.78 13.63 -3.38
C LEU A 155 -1.14 13.97 -1.95
N LEU A 156 -0.23 13.75 -1.00
CA LEU A 156 -0.47 14.05 0.42
C LEU A 156 -0.77 15.54 0.64
N ALA A 157 -0.03 16.43 -0.02
CA ALA A 157 -0.28 17.87 0.02
C ALA A 157 -1.67 18.26 -0.54
N GLN A 158 -2.18 17.52 -1.53
CA GLN A 158 -3.53 17.73 -2.08
C GLN A 158 -4.64 17.12 -1.22
N LEU A 159 -4.34 16.02 -0.52
CA LEU A 159 -5.29 15.37 0.39
C LEU A 159 -5.55 16.25 1.61
N ASP A 160 -4.51 16.85 2.17
CA ASP A 160 -4.59 17.75 3.32
C ASP A 160 -3.58 18.92 3.21
N PRO A 161 -4.05 20.18 3.20
CA PRO A 161 -3.19 21.37 3.27
C PRO A 161 -2.30 21.44 4.53
N GLY A 162 -2.62 20.69 5.58
CA GLY A 162 -1.81 20.53 6.79
C GLY A 162 -0.66 19.53 6.68
N TYR A 163 -0.50 18.87 5.53
CA TYR A 163 0.62 17.97 5.24
C TYR A 163 1.97 18.69 5.46
N GLY A 164 2.92 17.98 6.07
CA GLY A 164 4.24 18.52 6.44
C GLY A 164 4.30 19.27 7.79
N LYS A 165 3.16 19.61 8.40
CA LYS A 165 3.11 20.20 9.76
C LYS A 165 2.82 19.17 10.86
N ARG A 166 2.22 18.04 10.50
CA ARG A 166 1.70 17.00 11.40
C ARG A 166 2.21 15.62 11.02
N GLY A 167 3.53 15.48 10.97
CA GLY A 167 4.18 14.23 10.60
C GLY A 167 5.29 13.88 11.57
N LYS A 168 5.42 12.60 11.90
CA LYS A 168 6.60 12.05 12.57
C LYS A 168 7.39 11.26 11.54
N THR A 169 8.66 11.58 11.37
CA THR A 169 9.57 10.86 10.47
C THR A 169 10.69 10.24 11.28
N GLU A 170 11.00 8.98 10.99
CA GLU A 170 12.09 8.25 11.61
C GLU A 170 12.70 7.25 10.61
N ASP A 171 14.01 7.07 10.70
CA ASP A 171 14.71 6.06 9.93
C ASP A 171 14.69 4.75 10.74
N ARG A 172 14.22 3.66 10.12
CA ARG A 172 14.16 2.32 10.73
C ARG A 172 14.87 1.30 9.86
N ILE A 173 15.41 0.27 10.50
CA ILE A 173 15.83 -0.96 9.81
C ILE A 173 14.73 -1.98 10.07
N LEU A 174 14.11 -2.43 8.99
CA LEU A 174 13.10 -3.49 9.02
C LEU A 174 13.75 -4.80 8.57
N GLU A 175 13.20 -5.92 8.99
CA GLU A 175 13.65 -7.24 8.55
C GLU A 175 12.73 -7.80 7.46
N ALA A 176 13.28 -8.10 6.28
CA ALA A 176 12.53 -8.73 5.22
C ALA A 176 12.24 -10.20 5.51
N SER A 177 11.29 -10.78 4.77
CA SER A 177 10.89 -12.19 4.93
C SER A 177 12.06 -13.18 4.81
N ASN A 178 13.14 -12.83 4.11
CA ASN A 178 14.35 -13.64 3.96
C ASN A 178 15.44 -13.35 5.03
N GLY A 179 15.16 -12.51 6.03
CA GLY A 179 16.11 -12.07 7.06
C GLY A 179 17.02 -10.91 6.66
N ALA A 180 16.86 -10.34 5.46
CA ALA A 180 17.67 -9.20 5.03
C ALA A 180 17.23 -7.91 5.72
N ALA A 181 18.20 -7.12 6.18
CA ALA A 181 17.96 -5.79 6.74
C ALA A 181 17.60 -4.78 5.63
N VAL A 182 16.41 -4.21 5.72
CA VAL A 182 15.89 -3.18 4.82
C VAL A 182 15.87 -1.86 5.58
N ARG A 183 16.78 -0.95 5.23
CA ARG A 183 16.72 0.43 5.73
C ARG A 183 15.57 1.15 5.05
N CYS A 184 14.74 1.83 5.83
CA CYS A 184 13.66 2.63 5.31
C CYS A 184 13.49 3.91 6.12
N ARG A 185 12.91 4.91 5.48
CA ARG A 185 12.41 6.09 6.17
C ARG A 185 10.90 5.98 6.29
N ILE A 186 10.41 5.91 7.51
CA ILE A 186 8.99 5.85 7.82
C ILE A 186 8.53 7.25 8.18
N SER A 187 7.47 7.72 7.52
CA SER A 187 6.80 8.95 7.93
C SER A 187 5.32 8.70 8.16
N SER A 188 4.85 8.96 9.37
CA SER A 188 3.45 8.80 9.76
C SER A 188 2.78 10.16 9.91
N PHE A 189 1.58 10.28 9.37
CA PHE A 189 0.81 11.51 9.29
C PHE A 189 -0.62 11.27 9.75
N GLU A 190 -1.09 12.11 10.67
CA GLU A 190 -2.50 12.24 11.01
C GLU A 190 -3.05 13.48 10.30
N LEU A 191 -3.74 13.23 9.20
CA LEU A 191 -4.31 14.26 8.34
C LEU A 191 -5.79 14.51 8.70
N ALA A 192 -6.31 15.65 8.25
CA ALA A 192 -7.70 16.01 8.48
C ALA A 192 -8.67 14.91 7.99
N ARG A 193 -9.86 14.84 8.60
CA ARG A 193 -10.93 13.87 8.26
C ARG A 193 -10.60 12.41 8.59
N GLY A 194 -9.75 12.18 9.59
CA GLY A 194 -9.42 10.83 10.05
C GLY A 194 -8.61 10.04 9.01
N LEU A 195 -7.73 10.75 8.30
CA LEU A 195 -6.81 10.17 7.33
C LEU A 195 -5.50 9.84 8.06
N GLU A 196 -5.29 8.56 8.35
CA GLU A 196 -4.05 8.07 8.95
C GLU A 196 -3.18 7.47 7.85
N ILE A 197 -2.04 8.09 7.57
CA ILE A 197 -1.18 7.68 6.47
C ILE A 197 0.25 7.46 6.94
N THR A 198 0.80 6.28 6.66
CA THR A 198 2.22 5.98 6.82
C THR A 198 2.88 5.82 5.45
N THR A 199 3.95 6.55 5.18
CA THR A 199 4.73 6.38 3.94
C THR A 199 6.01 5.62 4.23
N LEU A 200 6.33 4.65 3.37
CA LEU A 200 7.63 3.97 3.40
C LEU A 200 8.48 4.50 2.25
N GLU A 201 9.53 5.24 2.58
CA GLU A 201 10.49 5.82 1.65
C GLU A 201 11.83 5.08 1.70
N GLU A 202 12.61 5.22 0.62
CA GLU A 202 13.95 4.61 0.50
C GLU A 202 13.94 3.07 0.51
N ILE A 203 12.81 2.46 0.13
CA ILE A 203 12.67 1.01 -0.03
C ILE A 203 12.52 0.64 -1.51
N GLU A 204 13.27 -0.36 -1.94
CA GLU A 204 13.02 -1.05 -3.21
C GLU A 204 12.00 -2.19 -3.02
N MET A 205 11.00 -2.26 -3.90
CA MET A 205 9.96 -3.31 -3.83
C MET A 205 10.51 -4.74 -3.95
N ALA A 206 11.66 -4.92 -4.59
CA ALA A 206 12.34 -6.22 -4.63
C ALA A 206 12.70 -6.69 -3.22
N CYS A 207 13.30 -5.80 -2.42
CA CYS A 207 13.74 -6.08 -1.06
C CYS A 207 12.57 -6.45 -0.13
N LEU A 208 11.37 -5.91 -0.38
CA LEU A 208 10.19 -6.23 0.43
C LEU A 208 9.77 -7.71 0.33
N LEU A 209 10.04 -8.35 -0.81
CA LEU A 209 9.74 -9.77 -1.03
C LEU A 209 10.95 -10.68 -0.78
N GLY A 210 12.05 -10.14 -0.25
CA GLY A 210 13.30 -10.87 -0.10
C GLY A 210 13.95 -11.25 -1.45
N LEU A 211 13.60 -10.54 -2.53
CA LEU A 211 14.15 -10.75 -3.86
C LEU A 211 15.36 -9.82 -4.06
N GLN A 212 16.33 -10.28 -4.85
CA GLN A 212 17.42 -9.41 -5.31
C GLN A 212 16.85 -8.29 -6.22
N PRO A 213 17.40 -7.07 -6.16
CA PRO A 213 16.97 -5.93 -6.98
C PRO A 213 16.87 -6.23 -8.48
#